data_AF-A0A133VBW9-F1
#
_entry.id   AF-A0A133VBW9-F1
#
_cell.length_a   1.000
_cell.length_b   1.000
_cell.length_c   1.000
_cell.angle_alpha   90.00
_cell.angle_beta   90.00
_cell.angle_gamma   90.00
#
_symmetry.space_group_name_H-M   'P 1'
#
loop_
_entity.id
_entity.type
_entity.pdbx_description
1 polymer ?
#
loop_
_entity_poly.entity_id
_entity_poly.type
_entity_poly.pdbx_seq_one_letter_code
_entity_poly.pdbx_strand_id
1 'polypeptide(L)' 'MSETKGMLSQYLETERKFEGKWFALKGGELIALADTNGELWGKLRELDARDVLIGYAPTKAEREADCLYVIFR' A
#
# COMPACT_ATOMS: atom_id res chain seq x y z
N MET A 1 9.16 -13.49 -15.67
CA MET A 1 8.39 -14.08 -14.54
C MET A 1 8.95 -13.74 -13.14
N SER A 2 9.82 -12.72 -12.96
CA SER A 2 10.41 -12.37 -11.65
C SER A 2 9.93 -11.04 -11.05
N GLU A 3 9.61 -10.02 -11.85
CA GLU A 3 9.31 -8.67 -11.35
C GLU A 3 7.98 -8.59 -10.59
N THR A 4 6.91 -9.21 -11.09
CA THR A 4 5.59 -9.21 -10.44
C THR A 4 5.61 -9.88 -9.06
N LYS A 5 6.42 -10.93 -8.90
CA LYS A 5 6.59 -11.62 -7.61
C LYS A 5 7.35 -10.76 -6.60
N GLY A 6 8.38 -10.04 -7.05
CA GLY A 6 9.13 -9.10 -6.21
C GLY A 6 8.24 -7.95 -5.71
N MET A 7 7.47 -7.35 -6.62
CA MET A 7 6.55 -6.25 -6.28
C MET A 7 5.44 -6.69 -5.31
N LEU A 8 4.87 -7.89 -5.50
CA LEU A 8 3.87 -8.45 -4.59
C LEU A 8 4.47 -8.72 -3.20
N SER A 9 5.68 -9.29 -3.13
CA SER A 9 6.37 -9.54 -1.86
C SER A 9 6.55 -8.24 -1.07
N GLN A 10 6.99 -7.19 -1.76
CA GLN A 10 7.24 -5.88 -1.17
C GLN A 10 5.96 -5.18 -0.72
N TYR A 11 4.88 -5.31 -1.50
CA TYR A 11 3.55 -4.87 -1.11
C TYR A 11 3.12 -5.51 0.21
N LEU A 12 3.15 -6.85 0.28
CA LEU A 12 2.74 -7.60 1.45
C LEU A 12 3.63 -7.32 2.67
N GLU A 13 4.92 -7.07 2.45
CA GLU A 13 5.82 -6.67 3.53
C GLU A 13 5.49 -5.28 4.07
N THR A 14 5.18 -4.33 3.19
CA THR A 14 4.76 -2.97 3.56
C THR A 14 3.44 -3.02 4.33
N GLU A 15 2.47 -3.79 3.84
CA GLU A 15 1.17 -4.00 4.47
C GLU A 15 1.30 -4.51 5.91
N ARG A 16 2.19 -5.50 6.13
CA ARG A 16 2.45 -6.05 7.48
C ARG A 16 3.15 -5.08 8.42
N LYS A 17 4.00 -4.19 7.89
CA LYS A 17 4.81 -3.27 8.70
C LYS A 17 4.06 -2.01 9.12
N PHE A 18 3.10 -1.56 8.33
CA PHE A 18 2.48 -0.24 8.51
C PHE A 18 0.96 -0.33 8.71
N GLU A 19 0.55 -1.21 9.62
CA GLU A 19 -0.86 -1.43 9.95
C GLU A 19 -1.63 -0.11 10.18
N GLY A 20 -2.81 0.00 9.57
CA GLY A 20 -3.70 1.16 9.60
C GLY A 20 -3.31 2.31 8.67
N LYS A 21 -2.23 2.19 7.89
CA LYS A 21 -1.71 3.29 7.05
C LYS A 21 -2.02 3.11 5.58
N TRP A 22 -2.15 4.23 4.88
CA TRP A 22 -2.06 4.34 3.44
C TRP A 22 -0.60 4.46 3.02
N PHE A 23 -0.20 3.79 1.94
CA PHE A 23 1.18 3.81 1.45
C PHE A 23 1.25 3.86 -0.07
N ALA A 24 2.38 4.33 -0.58
CA ALA A 24 2.71 4.32 -2.00
C ALA A 24 4.11 3.74 -2.25
N LEU A 25 4.22 2.86 -3.24
CA LEU A 25 5.46 2.26 -3.69
C LEU A 25 5.80 2.72 -5.11
N LYS A 26 7.08 2.93 -5.41
CA LYS A 26 7.59 3.17 -6.78
C LYS A 26 8.76 2.24 -7.06
N GLY A 27 8.61 1.36 -8.06
CA GLY A 27 9.63 0.34 -8.35
C GLY A 27 9.92 -0.62 -7.17
N GLY A 28 8.99 -0.74 -6.21
CA GLY A 28 9.18 -1.51 -4.97
C GLY A 28 9.71 -0.69 -3.78
N GLU A 29 10.06 0.57 -3.95
CA GLU A 29 10.51 1.40 -2.84
C GLU A 29 9.34 2.16 -2.22
N LEU A 30 9.27 2.22 -0.89
CA LEU A 30 8.28 3.01 -0.17
C LEU A 30 8.63 4.49 -0.30
N ILE A 31 7.76 5.25 -0.94
CA ILE A 31 7.98 6.69 -1.19
C ILE A 31 7.06 7.59 -0.35
N ALA A 32 5.94 7.06 0.17
CA ALA A 32 5.02 7.81 1.01
C ALA A 32 4.22 6.88 1.93
N LEU A 33 3.91 7.41 3.12
CA LEU A 33 3.07 6.78 4.14
C LEU A 33 2.16 7.85 4.74
N ALA A 34 0.89 7.54 5.03
CA ALA A 34 -0.08 8.47 5.58
C ALA A 34 -1.16 7.77 6.41
N ASP A 35 -1.83 8.52 7.29
CA ASP A 35 -2.95 8.00 8.08
C ASP A 35 -4.24 7.95 7.25
N THR A 36 -4.38 8.85 6.28
CA THR A 36 -5.55 8.91 5.39
C THR A 36 -5.17 8.89 3.92
N ASN A 37 -6.09 8.45 3.07
CA ASN A 37 -5.93 8.51 1.61
C ASN A 37 -5.69 9.96 1.13
N GLY A 38 -6.40 10.94 1.72
CA GLY A 38 -6.26 12.35 1.37
C GLY A 38 -4.86 12.90 1.63
N GLU A 39 -4.28 12.56 2.79
CA GLU A 39 -2.90 12.89 3.13
C GLU A 39 -1.89 12.22 2.20
N LEU A 40 -2.11 10.95 1.84
CA LEU A 40 -1.23 10.25 0.89
C LEU A 40 -1.18 11.00 -0.44
N TRP A 41 -2.35 11.36 -0.99
CA TRP A 41 -2.42 12.12 -2.24
C TRP A 41 -1.81 13.52 -2.13
N GLY A 42 -1.88 14.15 -0.96
CA GLY A 42 -1.14 15.38 -0.67
C GLY A 42 0.36 15.19 -0.87
N LYS A 43 0.94 14.18 -0.20
CA LYS A 43 2.37 13.85 -0.31
C LYS A 43 2.79 13.50 -1.73
N LEU A 44 1.98 12.71 -2.46
CA LEU A 44 2.30 12.33 -3.84
C LEU A 44 2.34 13.53 -4.79
N ARG A 45 1.46 14.52 -4.60
CA ARG A 45 1.48 15.77 -5.37
C ARG A 45 2.72 16.60 -5.06
N GLU A 46 3.09 16.72 -3.79
CA GLU A 46 4.30 17.45 -3.38
C GLU A 46 5.58 16.83 -3.96
N LEU A 47 5.60 15.51 -4.13
CA LEU A 47 6.71 14.76 -4.73
C LEU A 47 6.69 14.72 -6.27
N ASP A 48 5.68 15.28 -6.94
CA ASP A 48 5.36 15.05 -8.37
C ASP A 48 5.50 13.56 -8.76
N ALA A 49 5.07 12.68 -7.85
CA ALA A 49 5.25 11.25 -7.99
C ALA A 49 4.19 10.67 -8.95
N ARG A 50 4.67 10.06 -10.03
CA ARG A 50 3.87 9.33 -11.02
C ARG A 50 4.27 7.86 -11.10
N ASP A 51 3.38 7.04 -11.65
CA ASP A 51 3.55 5.59 -11.83
C ASP A 51 3.84 4.86 -10.52
N VAL A 52 2.97 5.10 -9.54
CA VAL A 52 3.09 4.57 -8.18
C VAL A 52 2.03 3.51 -7.93
N LEU A 53 2.36 2.50 -7.14
CA LEU A 53 1.42 1.53 -6.61
C LEU A 53 0.91 2.04 -5.26
N ILE A 54 -0.40 2.17 -5.11
CA ILE A 54 -1.04 2.62 -3.86
C ILE A 54 -1.64 1.41 -3.14
N GLY A 55 -1.46 1.37 -1.82
CA GLY A 55 -2.03 0.35 -0.96
C GLY A 55 -2.54 0.91 0.35
N TYR A 56 -3.41 0.12 1.00
CA TYR A 56 -3.82 0.32 2.38
C TYR A 56 -3.40 -0.91 3.19
N ALA A 57 -2.85 -0.68 4.37
CA ALA A 57 -2.48 -1.73 5.31
C ALA A 57 -3.62 -1.93 6.31
N PRO A 58 -4.54 -2.89 6.10
CA PRO A 58 -5.65 -3.10 7.01
C PRO A 58 -5.18 -3.46 8.41
N THR A 59 -5.93 -3.02 9.40
CA THR A 59 -5.75 -3.45 10.80
C THR A 59 -6.09 -4.91 10.99
N LYS A 60 -5.59 -5.52 12.07
CA LYS A 60 -5.98 -6.87 12.44
C LYS A 60 -7.50 -7.03 12.55
N ALA A 61 -8.18 -6.06 13.17
CA ALA A 61 -9.63 -6.06 13.28
C ALA A 61 -10.32 -5.98 11.92
N GLU A 62 -9.83 -5.15 10.99
CA GLU A 62 -10.39 -5.04 9.63
C GLU A 62 -10.17 -6.30 8.79
N ARG A 63 -9.01 -6.97 8.95
CA ARG A 63 -8.74 -8.28 8.33
C ARG A 63 -9.68 -9.35 8.87
N GLU A 64 -9.90 -9.39 10.19
CA GLU A 64 -10.81 -10.35 10.84
C GLU A 64 -12.28 -10.09 10.48
N ALA A 65 -12.64 -8.84 10.21
CA ALA A 65 -13.99 -8.46 9.83
C ALA A 65 -14.31 -8.71 8.34
N ASP A 66 -13.35 -9.26 7.56
CA ASP A 66 -13.45 -9.47 6.11
C ASP A 66 -13.86 -8.20 5.31
N CYS A 67 -13.69 -7.02 5.89
CA CYS A 67 -14.21 -5.75 5.35
C CYS A 67 -13.55 -5.32 4.02
N LEU A 68 -12.43 -5.95 3.64
CA LEU A 68 -11.57 -5.48 2.54
C LEU A 68 -11.10 -6.57 1.56
N TYR A 69 -11.53 -7.83 1.71
CA TYR A 69 -11.11 -8.90 0.82
C TYR A 69 -12.14 -9.17 -0.28
N VAL A 70 -11.86 -8.73 -1.51
CA VAL A 70 -12.32 -9.43 -2.71
C VAL A 70 -11.20 -10.39 -3.13
N ILE A 71 -11.21 -11.60 -2.59
CA ILE A 71 -10.35 -12.69 -3.09
C ILE A 71 -11.03 -13.23 -4.35
N PHE A 72 -10.51 -12.89 -5.53
CA PHE A 72 -10.79 -13.69 -6.72
C PHE A 72 -10.17 -15.08 -6.49
N ARG A 73 -11.03 -16.08 -6.36
CA ARG A 73 -10.65 -17.50 -6.41
C ARG A 73 -10.37 -17.92 -7.84
#